data_AF-A0A9W8JVT8-F1
#
_entry.id   AF-A0A9W8JVT8-F1
#
_cell.length_a   1.000
_cell.length_b   1.000
_cell.length_c   1.000
_cell.angle_alpha   90.00
_cell.angle_beta   90.00
_cell.angle_gamma   90.00
#
_symmetry.space_group_name_H-M   'P 1'
#
loop_
_entity.id
_entity.type
_entity.pdbx_description
1 polymer ?
#
loop_
_entity_poly.entity_id
_entity_poly.type
_entity_poly.pdbx_seq_one_letter_code
_entity_poly.pdbx_strand_id
1 'polypeptide(L)'
;MPPVLNQQLRDAYKNVADARAVLIKALDAQTAVYNIPAKKKGSGRAAKDSVDLAVVEATKTLEKAEADLKALEDDAMDVDESDSAPKKAAVQARAKDRIGSCSCRS
;
A
#
# COMPACT_ATOMS: atom_id res chain seq x y z
N MET A 1 -17.87 -4.21 -1.00
CA MET A 1 -16.71 -3.32 -0.83
C MET A 1 -17.11 -1.87 -0.54
N PRO A 2 -16.63 -1.26 0.56
CA PRO A 2 -16.89 0.15 0.87
C PRO A 2 -16.21 1.11 -0.15
N PRO A 3 -16.82 2.28 -0.45
CA PRO A 3 -16.33 3.20 -1.48
C PRO A 3 -14.96 3.84 -1.18
N VAL A 4 -14.56 3.90 0.09
CA VAL A 4 -13.28 4.50 0.54
C VAL A 4 -12.08 3.65 0.11
N LEU A 5 -12.21 2.32 0.23
CA LEU A 5 -11.16 1.37 -0.12
C LEU A 5 -10.83 1.39 -1.63
N ASN A 6 -11.86 1.58 -2.46
CA ASN A 6 -11.71 1.74 -3.91
C ASN A 6 -10.92 2.98 -4.31
N GLN A 7 -11.06 4.09 -3.57
CA GLN A 7 -10.31 5.31 -3.84
C GLN A 7 -8.85 5.15 -3.42
N GLN A 8 -8.59 4.56 -2.25
CA GLN A 8 -7.24 4.28 -1.75
C GLN A 8 -6.48 3.32 -2.67
N LEU A 9 -7.11 2.24 -3.15
CA LEU A 9 -6.53 1.34 -4.16
C LEU A 9 -6.16 2.08 -5.44
N ARG A 10 -7.07 2.90 -5.99
CA ARG A 10 -6.80 3.69 -7.20
C ARG A 10 -5.62 4.63 -7.02
N ASP A 11 -5.52 5.28 -5.88
CA ASP A 11 -4.42 6.21 -5.59
C ASP A 11 -3.11 5.45 -5.34
N ALA A 12 -3.15 4.26 -4.73
CA ALA A 12 -1.99 3.37 -4.63
C ALA A 12 -1.49 2.89 -6.00
N TYR A 13 -2.39 2.47 -6.91
CA TYR A 13 -2.02 2.11 -8.28
C TYR A 13 -1.38 3.28 -9.04
N LYS A 14 -1.90 4.50 -8.87
CA LYS A 14 -1.27 5.70 -9.44
C LYS A 14 0.12 5.95 -8.87
N ASN A 15 0.28 5.82 -7.55
CA ASN A 15 1.58 5.98 -6.90
C ASN A 15 2.61 4.97 -7.40
N VAL A 16 2.22 3.71 -7.62
CA VAL A 16 3.09 2.69 -8.24
C VAL A 16 3.44 3.09 -9.67
N ALA A 17 2.46 3.53 -10.47
CA ALA A 17 2.71 3.97 -11.85
C ALA A 17 3.67 5.17 -11.91
N ASP A 18 3.49 6.15 -11.03
CA ASP A 18 4.35 7.33 -10.94
C ASP A 18 5.77 6.95 -10.48
N ALA A 19 5.90 6.07 -9.48
CA ALA A 19 7.20 5.55 -9.04
C ALA A 19 7.94 4.81 -10.16
N ARG A 20 7.23 4.00 -10.97
CA ARG A 20 7.81 3.36 -12.16
C ARG A 20 8.27 4.40 -13.18
N ALA A 21 7.48 5.44 -13.42
CA ALA A 21 7.86 6.50 -14.35
C ALA A 21 9.11 7.27 -13.88
N VAL A 22 9.26 7.50 -12.57
CA VAL A 22 10.48 8.10 -11.99
C VAL A 22 11.68 7.19 -12.16
N LEU A 23 11.54 5.88 -11.92
CA LEU A 23 12.63 4.92 -12.11
C LEU A 23 13.09 4.86 -13.57
N ILE A 24 12.16 4.85 -14.53
CA ILE A 24 12.49 4.87 -15.96
C ILE A 24 13.30 6.12 -16.31
N LYS A 25 12.87 7.31 -15.84
CA LYS A 25 13.63 8.55 -16.06
C LYS A 25 15.03 8.51 -15.44
N ALA A 26 15.17 7.92 -14.26
CA ALA A 26 16.46 7.75 -13.61
C ALA A 26 17.39 6.80 -14.40
N LEU A 27 16.85 5.71 -14.93
CA LEU A 27 17.57 4.76 -15.80
C LEU A 27 17.96 5.39 -17.14
N ASP A 28 17.11 6.21 -17.74
CA ASP A 28 17.42 6.97 -18.95
C ASP A 28 18.57 7.96 -18.70
N ALA A 29 18.52 8.68 -17.58
CA ALA A 29 19.61 9.58 -17.16
C ALA A 29 20.91 8.82 -16.88
N GLN A 30 20.83 7.66 -16.23
CA GLN A 30 21.97 6.78 -16.00
C GLN A 30 22.57 6.32 -17.34
N THR A 31 21.75 5.84 -18.27
CA THR A 31 22.19 5.41 -19.60
C THR A 31 22.88 6.55 -20.35
N ALA A 32 22.33 7.76 -20.28
CA ALA A 32 22.93 8.95 -20.90
C ALA A 32 24.30 9.28 -20.32
N VAL A 33 24.46 9.24 -18.99
CA VAL A 33 25.72 9.52 -18.29
C VAL A 33 26.77 8.44 -18.54
N TYR A 34 26.36 7.17 -18.60
CA TYR A 34 27.27 6.04 -18.83
C TYR A 34 27.72 5.92 -20.29
N ASN A 35 26.87 6.30 -21.25
CA ASN A 35 27.18 6.32 -22.68
C ASN A 35 27.97 7.54 -23.16
N ILE A 36 28.32 8.49 -22.26
CA ILE A 36 29.16 9.63 -22.66
C ILE A 36 30.52 9.11 -23.16
N PRO A 37 30.94 9.45 -24.39
CA PRO A 37 32.18 8.98 -24.97
C PRO A 37 33.37 9.41 -24.10
N ALA A 38 34.33 8.49 -23.92
CA ALA A 38 35.47 8.65 -23.00
C ALA A 38 36.27 9.96 -23.22
N LYS A 39 36.27 10.48 -24.45
CA LYS A 39 36.93 11.73 -24.84
C LYS A 39 36.30 12.99 -24.22
N LYS A 40 35.10 12.89 -23.62
CA LYS A 40 34.40 13.97 -22.89
C LYS A 40 34.28 13.70 -21.37
N LYS A 41 34.89 12.62 -20.84
CA LYS A 41 34.79 12.20 -19.42
C LYS A 41 35.67 13.02 -18.46
N GLY A 42 35.74 14.34 -18.62
CA GLY A 42 36.60 15.21 -17.80
C GLY A 42 36.23 15.27 -16.30
N SER A 43 35.03 14.86 -15.90
CA SER A 43 34.55 15.01 -14.51
C SER A 43 33.42 14.03 -14.12
N GLY A 44 33.24 12.95 -14.87
CA GLY A 44 31.99 12.16 -14.85
C GLY A 44 31.76 11.20 -13.68
N ARG A 45 32.63 11.13 -12.67
CA ARG A 45 32.47 10.19 -11.53
C ARG A 45 31.33 10.62 -10.61
N ALA A 46 31.33 11.88 -10.18
CA ALA A 46 30.24 12.44 -9.37
C ALA A 46 28.88 12.37 -10.10
N ALA A 47 28.86 12.57 -11.42
CA ALA A 47 27.65 12.42 -12.22
C ALA A 47 27.14 10.97 -12.21
N LYS A 48 28.02 9.97 -12.36
CA LYS A 48 27.69 8.54 -12.26
C LYS A 48 27.16 8.17 -10.88
N ASP A 49 27.87 8.57 -9.84
CA ASP A 49 27.47 8.27 -8.46
C ASP A 49 26.11 8.90 -8.12
N SER A 50 25.82 10.10 -8.66
CA SER A 50 24.53 10.77 -8.45
C SER A 50 23.37 10.09 -9.18
N VAL A 51 23.55 9.63 -10.42
CA VAL A 51 22.49 8.91 -11.15
C VAL A 51 22.30 7.51 -10.59
N ASP A 52 23.37 6.86 -10.10
CA ASP A 52 23.27 5.56 -9.43
C ASP A 52 22.48 5.67 -8.13
N LEU A 53 22.74 6.72 -7.33
CA LEU A 53 21.96 6.99 -6.13
C LEU A 53 20.50 7.29 -6.45
N ALA A 54 20.24 8.11 -7.48
CA ALA A 54 18.88 8.43 -7.91
C ALA A 54 18.11 7.19 -8.39
N VAL A 55 18.77 6.27 -9.10
CA VAL A 55 18.18 4.98 -9.47
C VAL A 55 17.84 4.17 -8.22
N VAL A 56 18.77 4.02 -7.28
CA VAL A 56 18.56 3.27 -6.03
C VAL A 56 17.41 3.84 -5.19
N GLU A 57 17.33 5.16 -5.07
CA GLU A 57 16.23 5.83 -4.36
C GLU A 57 14.89 5.62 -5.07
N ALA A 58 14.87 5.66 -6.40
CA ALA A 58 13.69 5.37 -7.20
C ALA A 58 13.23 3.91 -7.05
N THR A 59 14.16 2.93 -7.00
CA THR A 59 13.80 1.51 -6.79
C THR A 59 13.18 1.30 -5.41
N LYS A 60 13.76 1.89 -4.36
CA LYS A 60 13.21 1.79 -3.00
C LYS A 60 11.81 2.40 -2.92
N THR A 61 11.60 3.51 -3.62
CA THR A 61 10.28 4.18 -3.66
C THR A 61 9.25 3.29 -4.36
N LEU A 62 9.64 2.62 -5.46
CA LEU A 62 8.81 1.66 -6.15
C LEU A 62 8.47 0.45 -5.26
N GLU A 63 9.47 -0.18 -4.63
CA GLU A 63 9.28 -1.32 -3.74
C GLU A 63 8.33 -1.00 -2.59
N LYS A 64 8.46 0.20 -2.01
CA LYS A 64 7.56 0.67 -0.96
C LYS A 64 6.13 0.84 -1.48
N ALA A 65 5.96 1.49 -2.64
CA ALA A 65 4.64 1.68 -3.23
C ALA A 65 3.95 0.36 -3.60
N GLU A 66 4.71 -0.64 -4.08
CA GLU A 66 4.20 -1.99 -4.37
C GLU A 66 3.83 -2.74 -3.09
N ALA A 67 4.61 -2.60 -2.01
CA ALA A 67 4.27 -3.17 -0.70
C ALA A 67 3.00 -2.54 -0.11
N ASP A 68 2.86 -1.21 -0.19
CA ASP A 68 1.67 -0.49 0.27
C ASP A 68 0.42 -0.89 -0.53
N LEU A 69 0.55 -1.06 -1.86
CA LEU A 69 -0.53 -1.56 -2.71
C LEU A 69 -0.94 -2.98 -2.33
N LYS A 70 0.03 -3.88 -2.11
CA LYS A 70 -0.25 -5.27 -1.75
C LYS A 70 -0.94 -5.38 -0.38
N ALA A 71 -0.55 -4.55 0.58
CA ALA A 71 -1.22 -4.48 1.88
C ALA A 71 -2.68 -4.04 1.74
N LEU A 72 -2.96 -3.03 0.89
CA LEU A 72 -4.33 -2.58 0.60
C LEU A 72 -5.16 -3.64 -0.14
N GLU A 73 -4.54 -4.43 -1.02
CA GLU A 73 -5.20 -5.56 -1.68
C GLU A 73 -5.57 -6.68 -0.68
N ASP A 74 -4.67 -6.98 0.27
CA ASP A 74 -4.90 -7.98 1.33
C ASP A 74 -6.03 -7.54 2.28
N ASP A 75 -5.98 -6.29 2.76
CA ASP A 75 -7.05 -5.67 3.56
C ASP A 75 -8.40 -5.67 2.81
N ALA A 76 -8.38 -5.58 1.48
CA ALA A 76 -9.59 -5.63 0.66
C ALA A 76 -10.19 -7.03 0.54
N MET A 77 -9.36 -8.07 0.57
CA MET A 77 -9.81 -9.47 0.55
C MET A 77 -10.38 -9.88 1.92
N ASP A 78 -9.77 -9.45 3.03
CA ASP A 78 -10.25 -9.75 4.39
C ASP A 78 -11.63 -9.12 4.70
N VAL A 79 -11.93 -7.95 4.10
CA VAL A 79 -13.25 -7.31 4.22
C VAL A 79 -14.34 -8.11 3.50
N ASP A 80 -14.02 -8.84 2.43
CA ASP A 80 -14.99 -9.64 1.66
C ASP A 80 -15.33 -10.96 2.39
N GLU A 81 -14.36 -11.55 3.11
CA GLU A 81 -14.58 -12.75 3.94
C GLU A 81 -15.41 -12.47 5.22
N SER A 82 -15.42 -11.23 5.71
CA SER A 82 -16.21 -10.84 6.89
C SER A 82 -17.70 -10.57 6.60
N ASP A 83 -18.11 -10.40 5.34
CA ASP A 83 -19.50 -10.14 4.94
C ASP A 83 -20.25 -11.40 4.45
N SER A 84 -19.57 -12.56 4.38
CA SER A 84 -20.15 -13.84 3.92
C SER A 84 -20.50 -14.82 5.05
N ALA A 85 -20.90 -14.32 6.21
CA ALA A 85 -21.63 -15.12 7.20
C ALA A 85 -22.99 -14.49 7.45
N PRO A 86 -24.13 -15.17 7.18
CA PRO A 86 -25.41 -14.70 7.67
C PRO A 86 -25.28 -14.61 9.19
N LYS A 87 -25.54 -13.43 9.76
CA LYS A 87 -25.70 -13.19 11.19
C LYS A 87 -26.80 -14.12 11.74
N LYS A 88 -26.50 -15.39 11.94
CA LYS A 88 -27.32 -16.33 12.69
C LYS A 88 -26.70 -16.50 14.06
N ALA A 89 -27.26 -15.71 14.97
CA ALA A 89 -27.59 -16.14 16.32
C ALA A 89 -26.44 -16.75 17.15
N ALA A 90 -25.57 -15.91 17.69
CA ALA A 90 -24.94 -16.19 18.98
C ALA A 90 -24.24 -14.94 19.51
N VAL A 91 -24.98 -13.91 19.91
CA VAL A 91 -24.53 -12.91 20.89
C VAL A 91 -25.71 -11.96 21.10
N GLN A 92 -26.08 -11.77 22.37
CA GLN A 92 -27.19 -10.94 22.88
C GLN A 92 -28.51 -11.67 23.19
N ALA A 93 -28.43 -12.71 24.03
CA ALA A 93 -29.39 -12.88 25.12
C ALA A 93 -28.69 -12.61 26.46
N ARG A 94 -28.14 -11.40 26.60
CA ARG A 94 -27.76 -10.84 27.90
C ARG A 94 -28.68 -9.66 28.17
N ALA A 95 -29.97 -9.94 28.22
CA ALA A 95 -30.95 -9.03 28.80
C ALA A 95 -30.66 -8.97 30.30
N LYS A 96 -29.98 -7.89 30.69
CA LYS A 96 -30.06 -7.40 32.06
C LYS A 96 -31.47 -6.83 32.30
N ASP A 97 -31.77 -6.69 33.59
CA ASP A 97 -32.92 -6.04 34.23
C ASP A 97 -34.07 -6.99 34.61
N ARG A 98 -34.09 -7.47 35.86
CA ARG A 98 -34.64 -6.77 37.04
C ARG A 98 -36.14 -6.51 36.94
N ILE A 99 -36.90 -7.54 37.29
CA ILE A 99 -38.23 -7.44 37.91
C ILE A 99 -38.14 -8.52 39.02
N GLY A 100 -38.04 -8.23 40.32
CA GLY A 100 -38.85 -7.29 41.07
C GLY A 100 -40.13 -7.99 41.51
N SER A 101 -40.15 -8.51 42.74
CA SER A 101 -41.34 -8.84 43.55
C SER A 101 -41.99 -10.23 43.42
N CYS A 102 -42.55 -10.65 44.56
CA CYS A 102 -43.39 -11.81 44.92
C CYS A 102 -42.59 -13.01 45.45
N SER A 103 -42.39 -13.19 46.76
CA SER A 103 -43.40 -13.47 47.83
C SER A 103 -44.27 -14.69 47.55
N CYS A 104 -44.58 -15.42 48.64
CA CYS A 104 -45.28 -16.71 48.79
C CYS A 104 -44.28 -17.88 48.91
N ARG A 105 -43.81 -18.26 50.12
CA ARG A 105 -44.53 -18.80 51.28
C ARG A 105 -45.46 -19.96 50.88
N SER A 106 -44.99 -21.19 51.10
CA SER A 106 -45.68 -22.31 51.76
C SER A 106 -44.72 -23.46 51.96
#